data_AF-A0A955ZHU3-F1
#
_entry.id   AF-A0A955ZHU3-F1
#
_cell.length_a   1.000
_cell.length_b   1.000
_cell.length_c   1.000
_cell.angle_alpha   90.00
_cell.angle_beta   90.00
_cell.angle_gamma   90.00
#
_symmetry.space_group_name_H-M   'P 1'
#
loop_
_entity.id
_entity.type
_entity.pdbx_description
1 polymer ?
#
loop_
_entity_poly.entity_id
_entity_poly.type
_entity_poly.pdbx_seq_one_letter_code
_entity_poly.pdbx_strand_id
1 'polypeptide(L)'
;MRLGAAMLLCGMSALGSGCSPGNAAEPRAAPAVAAADAPEDAQRMSCPVGRGDCDLDPANGCETDLTDADNCRFCGHACKGEGVASAGCFDGACRIIACAPGRCDQDGQSETGCESDSCG
;
A
#
# COMPACT_ATOMS: atom_id res chain seq x y z
N MET A 1 21.71 65.94 25.47
CA MET A 1 21.96 64.49 25.67
C MET A 1 20.79 63.93 26.47
N ARG A 2 19.88 63.13 25.92
CA ARG A 2 20.08 61.74 25.49
C ARG A 2 19.27 61.46 24.22
N LEU A 3 19.99 60.91 23.24
CA LEU A 3 19.43 60.22 22.08
C LEU A 3 18.67 58.98 22.56
N GLY A 4 17.54 58.69 21.92
CA GLY A 4 16.75 57.49 22.16
C GLY A 4 15.62 57.37 21.14
N ALA A 5 15.98 57.32 19.86
CA ALA A 5 15.07 56.97 18.79
C ALA A 5 14.61 55.51 18.95
N ALA A 6 13.31 55.29 19.10
CA ALA A 6 12.67 54.00 18.81
C ALA A 6 11.47 54.33 17.90
N MET A 7 11.75 54.51 16.62
CA MET A 7 11.44 53.53 15.57
C MET A 7 9.95 53.21 15.50
N LEU A 8 9.25 54.07 14.75
CA LEU A 8 8.22 53.64 13.81
C LEU A 8 8.71 52.39 13.05
N LEU A 9 8.00 51.29 13.17
CA LEU A 9 8.08 50.20 12.19
C LEU A 9 6.66 49.91 11.68
N CYS A 10 6.28 50.66 10.64
CA CYS A 10 5.61 50.02 9.52
C CYS A 10 6.59 49.03 8.89
N GLY A 11 6.11 47.85 8.54
CA GLY A 11 6.92 46.82 7.87
C GLY A 11 6.17 45.50 7.89
N MET A 12 5.05 45.40 7.18
CA MET A 12 5.01 44.79 5.84
C MET A 12 5.34 43.29 5.89
N SER A 13 4.27 42.50 5.83
CA SER A 13 4.12 41.27 5.07
C SER A 13 5.41 40.68 4.49
N ALA A 14 5.81 39.52 4.99
CA ALA A 14 6.47 38.50 4.20
C ALA A 14 6.07 37.13 4.73
N LEU A 15 5.12 36.51 4.04
CA LEU A 15 4.99 35.07 3.97
C LEU A 15 6.38 34.52 3.61
N GLY A 16 7.02 33.87 4.57
CA GLY A 16 8.31 33.22 4.37
C GLY A 16 8.15 31.98 3.50
N SER A 17 8.09 32.17 2.18
CA SER A 17 8.64 31.20 1.22
C SER A 17 10.15 31.15 1.43
N GLY A 18 10.59 30.30 2.35
CA GLY A 18 12.00 29.95 2.51
C GLY A 18 12.31 28.67 1.74
N CYS A 19 12.93 28.81 0.56
CA CYS A 19 13.69 27.73 -0.06
C CYS A 19 14.78 27.26 0.91
N SER A 20 14.74 25.99 1.33
CA SER A 20 15.88 25.35 1.99
C SER A 20 17.07 25.32 1.04
N PRO A 21 18.30 25.53 1.55
CA PRO A 21 19.49 25.44 0.73
C PRO A 21 19.69 23.99 0.31
N GLY A 22 19.59 23.76 -1.00
CA GLY A 22 20.23 22.61 -1.62
C GLY A 22 21.73 22.69 -1.37
N ASN A 23 22.28 21.64 -0.76
CA ASN A 23 23.69 21.30 -0.88
C ASN A 23 23.78 19.82 -1.21
N ALA A 24 24.67 19.56 -2.16
CA ALA A 24 24.77 18.39 -3.00
C ALA A 24 25.20 17.10 -2.30
N ALA A 25 24.78 15.99 -2.92
CA ALA A 25 25.52 14.75 -3.15
C ALA A 25 26.13 14.01 -1.93
N GLU A 26 25.41 12.96 -1.53
CA GLU A 26 25.82 11.55 -1.31
C GLU A 26 27.32 11.17 -1.38
N PRO A 27 27.78 10.07 -0.71
CA PRO A 27 27.06 8.79 -0.69
C PRO A 27 27.28 7.90 0.55
N ARG A 28 26.21 7.46 1.23
CA ARG A 28 26.23 6.20 1.98
C ARG A 28 24.86 5.55 1.95
N ALA A 29 24.77 4.48 1.17
CA ALA A 29 23.73 3.45 1.13
C ALA A 29 22.73 3.47 2.31
N ALA A 30 21.51 3.88 2.02
CA ALA A 30 20.33 3.51 2.79
C ALA A 30 19.41 2.71 1.85
N PRO A 31 18.91 1.52 2.25
CA PRO A 31 17.97 0.80 1.43
C PRO A 31 16.67 1.61 1.36
N ALA A 32 16.11 1.73 0.16
CA ALA A 32 14.84 2.39 -0.07
C ALA A 32 13.70 1.53 0.49
N VAL A 33 13.29 1.76 1.75
CA VAL A 33 11.93 1.43 2.19
C VAL A 33 11.34 2.62 2.94
N ALA A 34 10.56 3.41 2.23
CA ALA A 34 9.64 4.37 2.81
C ALA A 34 8.23 3.80 2.63
N ALA A 35 7.70 3.16 3.68
CA ALA A 35 6.27 3.02 3.93
C ALA A 35 6.11 2.66 5.41
N ALA A 36 5.67 3.64 6.22
CA ALA A 36 5.02 3.33 7.48
C ALA A 36 3.68 2.65 7.13
N ASP A 37 3.33 1.59 7.87
CA ASP A 37 2.15 0.70 7.71
C ASP A 37 2.34 -0.56 6.84
N ALA A 38 3.41 -1.34 7.06
CA ALA A 38 3.49 -2.72 6.58
C ALA A 38 3.26 -3.72 7.74
N PRO A 39 2.11 -4.40 7.83
CA PRO A 39 2.01 -5.62 8.61
C PRO A 39 2.54 -6.79 7.77
N GLU A 40 3.41 -7.62 8.34
CA GLU A 40 3.67 -9.02 7.93
C GLU A 40 4.42 -9.26 6.58
N ASP A 41 5.12 -8.25 6.05
CA ASP A 41 5.84 -8.29 4.76
C ASP A 41 7.30 -8.82 4.88
N ALA A 42 7.48 -10.05 5.37
CA ALA A 42 8.79 -10.73 5.40
C ALA A 42 8.92 -11.91 4.40
N GLN A 43 7.81 -12.33 3.81
CA GLN A 43 7.71 -13.58 3.05
C GLN A 43 8.35 -13.58 1.65
N ARG A 44 8.82 -12.42 1.19
CA ARG A 44 9.12 -12.15 -0.23
C ARG A 44 10.60 -11.96 -0.53
N MET A 45 11.46 -11.89 0.49
CA MET A 45 12.82 -11.38 0.33
C MET A 45 13.80 -12.35 -0.37
N SER A 46 13.42 -13.63 -0.54
CA SER A 46 14.23 -14.62 -1.27
C SER A 46 13.52 -15.25 -2.47
N CYS A 47 12.24 -14.92 -2.69
CA CYS A 47 11.42 -15.59 -3.69
C CYS A 47 11.33 -14.80 -5.01
N PRO A 48 11.26 -15.49 -6.17
CA PRO A 48 10.98 -14.83 -7.44
C PRO A 48 9.63 -14.11 -7.38
N VAL A 49 9.45 -13.10 -8.23
CA VAL A 49 8.19 -12.35 -8.32
C VAL A 49 7.02 -13.31 -8.52
N GLY A 50 6.00 -13.17 -7.67
CA GLY A 50 4.81 -14.01 -7.71
C GLY A 50 4.92 -15.30 -6.88
N ARG A 51 6.02 -15.52 -6.15
CA ARG A 51 6.16 -16.64 -5.21
C ARG A 51 6.38 -16.17 -3.77
N GLY A 52 5.97 -17.00 -2.82
CA GLY A 52 6.20 -16.83 -1.39
C GLY A 52 6.63 -18.15 -0.75
N ASP A 53 7.53 -18.03 0.23
CA ASP A 53 7.95 -19.09 1.15
C ASP A 53 6.97 -19.07 2.32
N CYS A 54 5.86 -19.81 2.35
CA CYS A 54 4.80 -19.55 3.34
C CYS A 54 5.02 -20.19 4.72
N ASP A 55 5.94 -21.14 4.82
CA ASP A 55 6.26 -21.82 6.07
C ASP A 55 7.61 -21.37 6.67
N LEU A 56 8.30 -20.45 5.99
CA LEU A 56 9.60 -19.91 6.37
C LEU A 56 10.69 -20.98 6.43
N ASP A 57 10.51 -22.09 5.69
CA ASP A 57 11.50 -23.15 5.60
C ASP A 57 12.42 -22.92 4.38
N PRO A 58 13.68 -22.50 4.58
CA PRO A 58 14.59 -22.33 3.45
C PRO A 58 14.93 -23.64 2.73
N ALA A 59 14.57 -24.81 3.29
CA ALA A 59 14.85 -26.12 2.70
C ALA A 59 13.89 -26.50 1.56
N ASN A 60 12.63 -26.05 1.59
CA ASN A 60 11.66 -26.29 0.51
C ASN A 60 11.55 -25.10 -0.45
N GLY A 61 11.93 -23.89 -0.02
CA GLY A 61 12.13 -22.73 -0.88
C GLY A 61 10.92 -21.79 -1.00
N CYS A 62 10.29 -21.73 -2.18
CA CYS A 62 9.16 -20.82 -2.45
C CYS A 62 7.96 -21.60 -2.99
N GLU A 63 7.21 -22.19 -2.07
CA GLU A 63 6.23 -23.25 -2.32
C GLU A 63 4.96 -22.68 -2.92
N THR A 64 4.65 -21.41 -2.63
CA THR A 64 3.32 -20.87 -2.85
C THR A 64 3.30 -19.84 -3.97
N ASP A 65 2.31 -19.98 -4.85
CA ASP A 65 2.03 -19.03 -5.90
C ASP A 65 1.18 -17.87 -5.35
N LEU A 66 1.77 -16.68 -5.34
CA LEU A 66 1.13 -15.44 -4.87
C LEU A 66 0.29 -14.75 -5.95
N THR A 67 0.15 -15.39 -7.12
CA THR A 67 -0.75 -14.99 -8.21
C THR A 67 -2.02 -15.83 -8.23
N ASP A 68 -2.14 -16.81 -7.33
CA ASP A 68 -3.36 -17.57 -7.14
C ASP A 68 -4.36 -16.81 -6.27
N ALA A 69 -5.65 -17.08 -6.49
CA ALA A 69 -6.73 -16.47 -5.73
C ALA A 69 -6.67 -16.81 -4.23
N ASP A 70 -6.06 -17.93 -3.82
CA ASP A 70 -5.97 -18.32 -2.41
C ASP A 70 -4.78 -17.71 -1.65
N ASN A 71 -3.81 -17.10 -2.35
CA ASN A 71 -2.59 -16.54 -1.76
C ASN A 71 -2.20 -15.20 -2.39
N CYS A 72 -3.19 -14.43 -2.84
CA CYS A 72 -2.96 -13.24 -3.64
C CYS A 72 -2.13 -12.21 -2.87
N ARG A 73 -0.97 -11.81 -3.41
CA ARG A 73 0.00 -10.88 -2.78
C ARG A 73 0.82 -11.46 -1.62
N PHE A 74 0.21 -12.24 -0.72
CA PHE A 74 0.88 -12.87 0.41
C PHE A 74 0.20 -14.19 0.81
N CYS A 75 0.93 -15.00 1.57
CA CYS A 75 0.50 -16.33 2.00
C CYS A 75 -0.83 -16.29 2.74
N GLY A 76 -1.77 -17.16 2.32
CA GLY A 76 -3.08 -17.26 2.94
C GLY A 76 -4.02 -16.09 2.65
N HIS A 77 -3.61 -15.09 1.85
CA HIS A 77 -4.48 -14.00 1.43
C HIS A 77 -5.42 -14.44 0.32
N ALA A 78 -6.48 -15.14 0.71
CA ALA A 78 -7.47 -15.59 -0.22
C ALA A 78 -8.40 -14.44 -0.63
N CYS A 79 -8.57 -14.26 -1.93
CA CYS A 79 -9.57 -13.41 -2.56
C CYS A 79 -10.97 -13.99 -2.32
N LYS A 80 -11.48 -13.77 -1.11
CA LYS A 80 -12.78 -14.24 -0.64
C LYS A 80 -13.53 -13.04 -0.07
N GLY A 81 -14.84 -13.04 -0.24
CA GLY A 81 -15.75 -12.00 0.23
C GLY A 81 -17.17 -12.56 0.31
N GLU A 82 -18.09 -11.84 0.92
CA GLU A 82 -19.46 -12.34 1.06
C GLU A 82 -20.13 -12.44 -0.32
N GLY A 83 -20.90 -13.51 -0.58
CA GLY A 83 -21.63 -13.64 -1.84
C GLY A 83 -20.75 -13.71 -3.10
N VAL A 84 -19.44 -13.94 -2.99
CA VAL A 84 -18.55 -14.15 -4.14
C VAL A 84 -18.68 -15.59 -4.66
N ALA A 85 -18.92 -15.76 -5.96
CA ALA A 85 -18.89 -17.08 -6.61
C ALA A 85 -17.50 -17.43 -7.14
N SER A 86 -16.80 -16.43 -7.69
CA SER A 86 -15.43 -16.57 -8.14
C SER A 86 -14.68 -15.24 -8.06
N ALA A 87 -13.41 -15.33 -7.70
CA ALA A 87 -12.48 -14.22 -7.65
C ALA A 87 -11.11 -14.69 -8.17
N GLY A 88 -10.27 -13.73 -8.55
CA GLY A 88 -8.92 -13.98 -9.02
C GLY A 88 -7.95 -12.95 -8.48
N CYS A 89 -6.67 -13.28 -8.55
CA CYS A 89 -5.59 -12.35 -8.25
C CYS A 89 -5.09 -11.74 -9.57
N PHE A 90 -5.25 -10.42 -9.73
CA PHE A 90 -4.83 -9.69 -10.92
C PHE A 90 -3.91 -8.55 -10.52
N ASP A 91 -2.72 -8.49 -11.11
CA ASP A 91 -1.68 -7.50 -10.75
C ASP A 91 -1.35 -7.47 -9.25
N GLY A 92 -1.51 -8.63 -8.58
CA GLY A 92 -1.33 -8.78 -7.14
C GLY A 92 -2.40 -8.08 -6.30
N ALA A 93 -3.62 -7.92 -6.84
CA ALA A 93 -4.80 -7.46 -6.13
C ALA A 93 -5.96 -8.43 -6.36
N CYS A 94 -6.78 -8.64 -5.33
CA CYS A 94 -7.99 -9.43 -5.47
C CYS A 94 -9.01 -8.71 -6.34
N ARG A 95 -9.63 -9.43 -7.27
CA ARG A 95 -10.78 -8.96 -8.06
C ARG A 95 -11.87 -10.02 -8.07
N ILE A 96 -13.10 -9.56 -7.89
CA ILE A 96 -14.30 -10.39 -8.07
C ILE A 96 -14.49 -10.62 -9.57
N ILE A 97 -14.60 -11.89 -9.96
CA ILE A 97 -14.88 -12.31 -11.34
C ILE A 97 -16.39 -12.50 -11.51
N ALA A 98 -17.04 -13.11 -10.51
CA ALA A 98 -18.48 -13.29 -10.48
C ALA A 98 -19.02 -13.31 -9.05
N CYS A 99 -20.19 -12.70 -8.88
CA CYS A 99 -21.01 -12.85 -7.69
C CYS A 99 -21.82 -14.14 -7.75
N ALA A 100 -22.16 -14.67 -6.57
CA ALA A 100 -23.14 -15.72 -6.42
C ALA A 100 -24.49 -15.28 -7.02
N PRO A 101 -25.33 -16.22 -7.48
CA PRO A 101 -26.64 -15.89 -8.04
C PRO A 101 -27.45 -15.00 -7.09
N GLY A 102 -27.96 -13.88 -7.61
CA GLY A 102 -28.72 -12.92 -6.84
C GLY A 102 -27.88 -11.92 -6.04
N ARG A 103 -26.55 -12.05 -6.01
CA ARG A 103 -25.65 -11.13 -5.31
C ARG A 103 -24.97 -10.15 -6.27
N CYS A 104 -24.57 -9.01 -5.75
CA CYS A 104 -23.82 -7.99 -6.47
C CYS A 104 -22.94 -7.14 -5.57
N ASP A 105 -21.82 -6.73 -6.14
CA ASP A 105 -20.86 -5.78 -5.60
C ASP A 105 -21.35 -4.35 -5.94
N GLN A 106 -21.80 -3.59 -4.94
CA GLN A 106 -22.32 -2.23 -5.14
C GLN A 106 -21.25 -1.15 -4.97
N ASP A 107 -20.22 -1.41 -4.18
CA ASP A 107 -19.20 -0.43 -3.84
C ASP A 107 -17.92 -0.60 -4.67
N GLY A 108 -17.86 -1.65 -5.50
CA GLY A 108 -16.72 -2.00 -6.33
C GLY A 108 -15.52 -2.47 -5.51
N GLN A 109 -15.72 -2.80 -4.22
CA GLN A 109 -14.66 -3.19 -3.32
C GLN A 109 -14.52 -4.72 -3.35
N SER A 110 -13.54 -5.19 -4.11
CA SER A 110 -13.29 -6.62 -4.28
C SER A 110 -12.87 -7.35 -3.00
N GLU A 111 -12.48 -6.61 -1.95
CA GLU A 111 -12.09 -7.17 -0.64
C GLU A 111 -13.29 -7.45 0.28
N THR A 112 -14.39 -6.71 0.15
CA THR A 112 -15.59 -6.95 0.96
C THR A 112 -16.45 -8.05 0.34
N GLY A 113 -16.59 -8.05 -0.99
CA GLY A 113 -17.31 -9.07 -1.73
C GLY A 113 -18.52 -8.53 -2.48
N CYS A 114 -19.46 -9.41 -2.78
CA CYS A 114 -20.73 -9.08 -3.42
C CYS A 114 -21.80 -8.87 -2.37
N GLU A 115 -21.74 -7.76 -1.65
CA GLU A 115 -22.42 -7.58 -0.36
C GLU A 115 -23.95 -7.43 -0.41
N SER A 116 -24.58 -7.36 -1.59
CA SER A 116 -26.01 -7.06 -1.69
C SER A 116 -26.79 -7.93 -2.67
N ASP A 117 -28.11 -8.02 -2.49
CA ASP A 117 -29.00 -8.80 -3.35
C ASP A 117 -29.59 -8.01 -4.55
N SER A 118 -29.27 -6.71 -4.68
CA SER A 118 -29.98 -5.77 -5.58
C SER A 118 -29.03 -5.04 -6.51
N CYS A 119 -28.98 -5.35 -7.81
CA CYS A 119 -28.18 -4.56 -8.76
C CYS A 119 -28.97 -3.31 -9.17
N GLY A 120 -28.55 -2.11 -8.76
CA GLY A 120 -29.24 -0.84 -9.01
C GLY A 120 -28.44 0.13 -9.85
#